data_AF-A0M4A0-F1
#
_entry.id   AF-A0M4A0-F1
#
_cell.length_a   1.000
_cell.length_b   1.000
_cell.length_c   1.000
_cell.angle_alpha   90.00
_cell.angle_beta   90.00
_cell.angle_gamma   90.00
#
_symmetry.space_group_name_H-M   'P 1'
#
loop_
_entity.id
_entity.type
_entity.pdbx_description
1 polymer ?
#
loop_
_entity_poly.entity_id
_entity_poly.type
_entity_poly.pdbx_seq_one_letter_code
_entity_poly.pdbx_strand_id
1 'polypeptide(L)' 'MKTKATDWIHEWKGLSEYLGGISVRTLQRYEKEGIIQKYRLGKKVFFKKSEVDSAPVAI' A
#
# COMPACT_ATOMS: atom_id res chain seq x y z
N MET A 1 16.66 -17.58 11.58
CA MET A 1 16.16 -16.33 10.94
C MET A 1 14.69 -16.19 11.31
N LYS A 2 14.34 -15.17 12.10
CA LYS A 2 12.95 -14.97 12.57
C LYS A 2 12.06 -14.67 11.36
N THR A 3 11.03 -15.49 11.21
CA THR A 3 9.92 -15.36 10.28
C THR A 3 9.46 -13.91 10.19
N LYS A 4 9.60 -13.31 9.00
CA LYS A 4 9.10 -11.96 8.67
C LYS A 4 7.61 -11.95 8.99
N ALA A 5 7.23 -11.31 10.10
CA ALA A 5 5.84 -10.98 10.37
C ALA A 5 5.32 -10.26 9.13
N THR A 6 4.20 -10.74 8.62
CA THR A 6 3.71 -10.36 7.31
C THR A 6 3.29 -8.88 7.36
N ASP A 7 4.20 -8.00 6.96
CA ASP A 7 4.10 -6.54 6.97
C ASP A 7 3.11 -6.04 5.90
N TRP A 8 1.82 -6.30 6.13
CA TRP A 8 0.74 -5.81 5.30
C TRP A 8 0.14 -4.54 5.88
N ILE A 9 -0.16 -3.59 5.01
CA ILE A 9 -1.00 -2.45 5.27
C ILE A 9 -2.42 -2.83 4.89
N HIS A 10 -3.36 -2.52 5.77
CA HIS A 10 -4.77 -2.84 5.60
C HIS A 10 -5.54 -1.60 5.14
N GLU A 11 -6.39 -1.79 4.13
CA GLU A 11 -7.28 -0.77 3.59
C GLU A 11 -6.56 0.46 3.00
N TRP A 12 -7.29 1.26 2.23
CA TRP A 12 -6.73 2.48 1.64
C TRP A 12 -6.36 3.53 2.67
N LYS A 13 -7.11 3.57 3.79
CA LYS A 13 -6.85 4.52 4.87
C LYS A 13 -5.52 4.21 5.57
N GLY A 14 -5.24 2.93 5.85
CA GLY A 14 -3.95 2.53 6.42
C GLY A 14 -2.78 2.89 5.51
N LEU A 15 -2.94 2.77 4.19
CA LEU A 15 -1.92 3.18 3.23
C LEU A 15 -1.73 4.70 3.20
N SER A 16 -2.82 5.46 3.31
CA SER A 16 -2.77 6.93 3.42
C SER A 16 -1.97 7.37 4.63
N GLU A 17 -2.26 6.81 5.81
CA GLU A 17 -1.53 7.09 7.04
C GLU A 17 -0.06 6.69 6.95
N TYR A 18 0.23 5.52 6.36
CA TYR A 18 1.59 5.04 6.15
C TYR A 18 2.44 5.96 5.27
N LEU A 19 1.84 6.53 4.21
CA LEU A 19 2.51 7.42 3.26
C LEU A 19 2.44 8.91 3.65
N GLY A 20 2.17 9.23 4.92
CA GLY A 20 2.18 10.62 5.39
C GLY A 20 0.92 11.43 5.09
N GLY A 21 -0.23 10.76 4.93
CA GLY A 21 -1.53 11.41 4.75
C GLY A 21 -1.92 11.68 3.29
N ILE A 22 -1.31 11.00 2.33
CA ILE A 22 -1.69 11.11 0.90
C ILE A 22 -3.16 10.73 0.72
N SER A 23 -3.90 11.54 -0.05
CA SER A 23 -5.32 11.28 -0.28
C SER A 23 -5.57 9.90 -0.90
N VAL A 24 -6.62 9.21 -0.46
CA VAL A 24 -7.02 7.90 -1.02
C VAL A 24 -7.26 7.98 -2.53
N ARG A 25 -7.76 9.11 -3.03
CA ARG A 25 -7.95 9.32 -4.47
C ARG A 25 -6.62 9.31 -5.22
N THR A 26 -5.58 9.93 -4.67
CA THR A 26 -4.22 9.90 -5.23
C THR A 26 -3.66 8.48 -5.18
N LEU A 27 -3.84 7.75 -4.07
CA LEU A 27 -3.39 6.36 -3.95
C LEU A 27 -4.07 5.45 -4.98
N GLN A 28 -5.38 5.61 -5.19
CA GLN A 28 -6.11 4.88 -6.23
C GLN A 28 -5.62 5.23 -7.63
N ARG A 29 -5.18 6.48 -7.85
CA ARG A 29 -4.56 6.87 -9.12
C ARG A 29 -3.20 6.18 -9.29
N TYR A 30 -2.35 6.16 -8.26
CA TYR A 30 -1.06 5.46 -8.29
C TYR A 30 -1.23 3.96 -8.55
N GLU A 31 -2.27 3.34 -7.99
CA GLU A 31 -2.57 1.95 -8.30
C GLU A 31 -3.00 1.74 -9.75
N LYS A 32 -3.83 2.64 -10.31
CA LYS A 32 -4.20 2.58 -11.74
C LYS A 32 -3.01 2.83 -12.66
N GLU A 33 -2.06 3.65 -12.24
CA GLU A 33 -0.81 3.94 -12.95
C GLU A 33 0.25 2.82 -12.75
N GLY A 34 -0.04 1.78 -11.95
CA GLY A 34 0.87 0.65 -11.70
C GLY A 34 2.03 0.96 -10.76
N ILE A 35 1.99 2.09 -10.07
CA ILE A 35 3.04 2.54 -9.14
C ILE A 35 2.99 1.75 -7.83
N ILE A 36 1.78 1.45 -7.34
CA ILE A 36 1.56 0.62 -6.15
C ILE A 36 0.68 -0.59 -6.48
N GLN A 37 1.03 -1.74 -5.92
CA GLN A 37 0.27 -2.97 -6.11
C GLN A 37 -0.73 -3.17 -4.96
N LYS A 38 -2.00 -3.43 -5.29
CA LYS A 38 -3.01 -3.83 -4.31
C LYS A 38 -3.28 -5.33 -4.38
N TYR A 39 -3.58 -5.91 -3.22
CA TYR A 39 -4.03 -7.28 -3.07
C TYR A 39 -5.42 -7.28 -2.44
N ARG A 40 -6.24 -8.26 -2.80
CA ARG A 40 -7.60 -8.41 -2.26
C ARG A 40 -7.75 -9.79 -1.65
N LEU A 41 -8.28 -9.84 -0.44
CA LEU A 41 -8.75 -11.06 0.20
C LEU A 41 -10.23 -10.85 0.57
N GLY A 42 -11.11 -11.41 -0.26
CA GLY A 42 -12.54 -11.12 -0.20
C GLY A 42 -12.81 -9.63 -0.45
N LYS A 43 -13.49 -8.97 0.51
CA LYS A 43 -13.82 -7.54 0.46
C LYS A 43 -12.71 -6.62 0.99
N LYS A 44 -11.65 -7.17 1.58
CA LYS A 44 -10.57 -6.39 2.20
C LYS A 44 -9.44 -6.14 1.20
N VAL A 45 -8.86 -4.95 1.27
CA VAL A 45 -7.71 -4.53 0.47
C VAL A 45 -6.47 -4.54 1.34
N PHE A 46 -5.36 -5.03 0.78
CA PHE A 46 -4.07 -5.13 1.44
C PHE A 46 -2.98 -4.61 0.53
N PHE A 47 -1.95 -4.03 1.12
CA PHE A 47 -0.73 -3.59 0.44
C PHE A 47 0.47 -4.14 1.18
N LYS A 48 1.47 -4.60 0.46
CA LYS A 48 2.67 -5.14 1.09
C LYS A 48 3.64 -3.99 1.35
N LYS A 49 4.05 -3.76 2.60
CA LYS A 49 4.92 -2.62 2.93
C LYS A 49 6.18 -2.58 2.07
N SER A 50 6.86 -3.72 1.91
CA SER A 50 8.08 -3.80 1.10
C SER A 50 7.91 -3.33 -0.36
N GLU A 51 6.73 -3.53 -0.94
CA GLU A 51 6.44 -3.10 -2.32
C GLU A 51 6.07 -1.62 -2.36
N VAL A 52 5.35 -1.14 -1.35
CA VAL A 52 5.06 0.28 -1.17
C VAL A 52 6.35 1.09 -0.93
N ASP A 53 7.26 0.57 -0.12
CA ASP A 53 8.56 1.20 0.18
C ASP A 53 9.50 1.19 -1.03
N SER A 54 9.37 0.19 -1.92
CA SER A 54 10.15 0.10 -3.16
C SER A 54 9.50 0.83 -4.33
N ALA A 55 8.27 1.32 -4.15
CA ALA A 55 7.57 2.04 -5.20
C ALA A 55 8.28 3.38 -5.45
N PRO A 56 8.35 3.85 -6.71
CA PRO A 56 9.02 5.10 -7.07
C PRO A 56 8.23 6.34 -6.64
N VAL A 57 7.44 6.25 -5.57
CA VAL A 57 6.68 7.37 -5.03
C VAL A 57 7.69 8.34 -4.41
N ALA A 58 8.08 9.33 -5.19
CA ALA A 58 8.85 10.46 -4.70
C ALA A 58 7.97 11.24 -3.71
N ILE A 59 8.12 10.94 -2.42
CA ILE A 59 7.56 11.72 -1.29
C ILE A 59 8.74 12.18 -0.44
#